data_AF-B4HP98-F1
#
_entry.id   AF-B4HP98-F1
#
_cell.length_a   1.000
_cell.length_b   1.000
_cell.length_c   1.000
_cell.angle_alpha   90.00
_cell.angle_beta   90.00
_cell.angle_gamma   90.00
#
_symmetry.space_group_name_H-M   'P 1'
#
loop_
_entity.id
_entity.type
_entity.pdbx_description
1 polymer ?
#
loop_
_entity_poly.entity_id
_entity_poly.type
_entity_poly.pdbx_seq_one_letter_code
_entity_poly.pdbx_strand_id
1 'polypeptide(L)'
;MWNMYQGIQNVIVKLSTKESQSESYLLINSHFDSKPGSPGSGDDGVMVVVMLEVLRQMATSETPFQHGIIFLFNGAEENALQGAHGFITQHKWAPNCRALINLESGGSGGRDLLFQSGPNTPWLMKYYRQHAKHPFATTLAEETWQAGIIPSDTDFRIFRDFGNVPGLDIAQANNGYVYHTAFDTFKVIPGGSIQNTGNNILALARAYANASELSETEKTDDSHAVFFDFLGLFFVYYTESTGIVLNTVIGVLSLVLVGCSLWRMSCQSEKVSIGQVLIQFLIILGLHVVGLLLSICLPLLMAVLFDAGDRSLTYFTSNWLVFGLYVCPAIIGLVLPLTLYLTLLPNAQFINVFRWPKLILLGLGVVTFIFCMIAVSEVGFPYRPKTNVMRVHFMQTKRIFYDYDGTVTHSDSGYYFIYQDRRGLSPLKDFNVNLTGLTSMEPDCDKYLLEKSVLPDGKTTRFEFELTGPPQMNVFIQPVGVAKVTDWSFDRKLLEDTYQPPYVAYISYGIDESPLKFFVQLMVRFPFSK
;
A
#
# COMPACT_ATOMS: atom_id res chain seq x y z
N MET A 1 9.33 12.88 -9.69
CA MET A 1 10.13 12.78 -8.45
C MET A 1 11.58 12.60 -8.85
N TRP A 2 12.51 13.42 -8.32
CA TRP A 2 13.96 13.23 -8.52
C TRP A 2 14.60 12.89 -7.17
N ASN A 3 15.46 11.87 -7.14
CA ASN A 3 16.08 11.34 -5.93
C ASN A 3 17.61 11.38 -6.07
N MET A 4 18.30 12.00 -5.12
CA MET A 4 19.78 11.97 -5.04
C MET A 4 20.21 11.20 -3.80
N TYR A 5 21.17 10.29 -3.98
CA TYR A 5 21.67 9.42 -2.92
C TYR A 5 23.04 9.88 -2.46
N GLN A 6 23.17 10.21 -1.18
CA GLN A 6 24.47 10.51 -0.61
C GLN A 6 24.59 9.93 0.80
N GLY A 7 25.60 9.08 1.01
CA GLY A 7 25.87 8.48 2.32
C GLY A 7 24.83 7.47 2.82
N ILE A 8 23.99 6.93 1.93
CA ILE A 8 23.07 5.82 2.25
C ILE A 8 23.88 4.54 2.44
N GLN A 9 23.53 3.79 3.48
CA GLN A 9 24.28 2.60 3.88
C GLN A 9 23.43 1.35 3.67
N ASN A 10 24.04 0.35 3.02
CA ASN A 10 23.52 -1.01 2.94
C ASN A 10 24.57 -1.95 3.56
N VAL A 11 24.11 -3.00 4.24
CA VAL A 11 24.95 -4.11 4.68
C VAL A 11 24.59 -5.33 3.84
N ILE A 12 25.59 -5.85 3.11
CA ILE A 12 25.39 -6.90 2.12
C ILE A 12 26.23 -8.10 2.49
N VAL A 13 25.61 -9.26 2.64
CA VAL A 13 26.29 -10.52 2.96
C VAL A 13 26.04 -11.53 1.84
N LYS A 14 27.10 -12.03 1.21
CA LYS A 14 27.03 -13.15 0.28
C LYS A 14 27.37 -14.45 1.01
N LEU A 15 26.45 -15.41 0.98
CA LEU A 15 26.66 -16.76 1.49
C LEU A 15 26.64 -17.76 0.33
N SER A 16 27.70 -18.55 0.18
CA SER A 16 27.79 -19.60 -0.82
C SER A 16 28.56 -20.79 -0.27
N THR A 17 28.22 -21.99 -0.73
CA THR A 17 28.99 -23.18 -0.40
C THR A 17 30.28 -23.22 -1.22
N LYS A 18 31.33 -23.84 -0.69
CA LYS A 18 32.63 -23.91 -1.39
C LYS A 18 32.54 -24.66 -2.72
N GLU A 19 31.58 -25.56 -2.84
CA GLU A 19 31.34 -26.40 -4.01
C GLU A 19 30.42 -25.71 -5.04
N SER A 20 29.74 -24.64 -4.66
CA SER A 20 28.84 -23.90 -5.55
C SER A 20 29.63 -23.27 -6.70
N GLN A 21 29.28 -23.67 -7.92
CA GLN A 21 29.75 -23.07 -9.17
C GLN A 21 28.70 -22.11 -9.76
N SER A 22 27.59 -21.89 -9.06
CA SER A 22 26.50 -21.07 -9.62
C SER A 22 26.81 -19.59 -9.50
N GLU A 23 26.64 -18.88 -10.61
CA GLU A 23 26.64 -17.42 -10.64
C GLU A 23 25.25 -16.84 -10.43
N SER A 24 24.22 -17.65 -10.18
CA SER A 24 22.87 -17.15 -9.88
C SER A 24 22.64 -17.10 -8.38
N TYR A 25 22.03 -16.02 -7.90
CA TYR A 25 21.79 -15.79 -6.49
C TYR A 25 20.31 -15.62 -6.18
N LEU A 26 19.91 -16.13 -5.01
CA LEU A 26 18.69 -15.73 -4.33
C LEU A 26 18.97 -14.46 -3.53
N LEU A 27 18.17 -13.43 -3.70
CA LEU A 27 18.20 -12.21 -2.89
C LEU A 27 17.16 -12.31 -1.77
N ILE A 28 17.58 -12.08 -0.53
CA ILE A 28 16.69 -11.91 0.63
C ILE A 28 16.91 -10.49 1.15
N ASN A 29 15.85 -9.68 1.19
CA ASN A 29 15.88 -8.25 1.50
C ASN A 29 14.97 -7.91 2.68
N SER A 30 15.41 -6.95 3.50
CA SER A 30 14.63 -6.23 4.53
C SER A 30 15.38 -4.96 4.86
N HIS A 31 14.64 -3.89 5.19
CA HIS A 31 15.25 -2.62 5.54
C HIS A 31 15.57 -2.54 7.04
N PHE A 32 16.65 -1.84 7.40
CA PHE A 32 17.05 -1.67 8.80
C PHE A 32 16.84 -0.25 9.34
N ASP A 33 16.53 0.73 8.48
CA ASP A 33 16.13 2.05 8.93
C ASP A 33 14.71 2.03 9.52
N SER A 34 14.38 3.08 10.27
CA SER A 34 13.10 3.20 10.97
C SER A 34 12.45 4.54 10.66
N LYS A 35 11.11 4.60 10.71
CA LYS A 35 10.40 5.87 10.61
C LYS A 35 10.84 6.86 11.69
N PRO A 36 11.07 8.14 11.35
CA PRO A 36 11.27 9.18 12.35
C PRO A 36 10.15 9.19 13.40
N GLY A 37 10.50 8.97 14.67
CA GLY A 37 9.57 8.92 15.80
C GLY A 37 9.00 7.52 16.13
N SER A 38 9.35 6.49 15.35
CA SER A 38 9.08 5.09 15.64
C SER A 38 10.36 4.40 16.14
N PRO A 39 10.29 3.48 17.13
CA PRO A 39 11.40 2.59 17.45
C PRO A 39 11.68 1.55 16.34
N GLY A 40 10.74 1.31 15.43
CA GLY A 40 10.89 0.40 14.28
C GLY A 40 11.09 -1.07 14.68
N SER A 41 10.53 -1.49 15.81
CA SER A 41 10.71 -2.88 16.26
C SER A 41 9.97 -3.86 15.34
N GLY A 42 8.76 -3.52 14.92
CA GLY A 42 8.00 -4.26 13.94
C GLY A 42 8.41 -3.89 12.53
N ASP A 43 8.57 -2.59 12.26
CA ASP A 43 8.90 -2.01 10.95
C ASP A 43 10.31 -1.38 10.92
N ASP A 44 11.36 -2.10 10.50
CA ASP A 44 11.34 -3.51 10.06
C ASP A 44 12.32 -4.40 10.85
N GLY A 45 12.56 -4.01 12.11
CA GLY A 45 13.53 -4.67 12.99
C GLY A 45 13.30 -6.18 13.18
N VAL A 46 12.05 -6.65 13.19
CA VAL A 46 11.73 -8.09 13.26
C VAL A 46 12.24 -8.85 12.04
N MET A 47 12.06 -8.31 10.83
CA MET A 47 12.47 -8.98 9.61
C MET A 47 13.99 -9.02 9.49
N VAL A 48 14.68 -7.96 9.92
CA VAL A 48 16.15 -7.95 10.08
C VAL A 48 16.61 -9.07 11.01
N VAL A 49 15.97 -9.23 12.19
CA VAL A 49 16.32 -10.31 13.14
C VAL A 49 16.06 -11.70 12.53
N VAL A 50 14.95 -11.87 11.81
CA VAL A 50 14.64 -13.12 11.10
C VAL A 50 15.71 -13.42 10.04
N MET A 51 16.11 -12.43 9.23
CA MET A 51 17.16 -12.59 8.24
C MET A 51 18.50 -12.97 8.85
N LEU A 52 18.89 -12.36 9.97
CA LEU A 52 20.10 -12.72 10.70
C LEU A 52 20.07 -14.16 11.21
N GLU A 53 18.93 -14.63 11.73
CA GLU A 53 18.79 -16.02 12.17
C GLU A 53 18.80 -17.00 10.99
N VAL A 54 18.14 -16.69 9.87
CA VAL A 54 18.18 -17.50 8.65
C VAL A 54 19.61 -17.57 8.11
N LEU A 55 20.33 -16.44 8.05
CA LEU A 55 21.74 -16.38 7.66
C LEU A 55 22.58 -17.28 8.58
N ARG A 56 22.40 -17.18 9.91
CA ARG A 56 23.12 -18.01 10.88
C ARG A 56 22.86 -19.49 10.63
N GLN A 57 21.60 -19.89 10.49
CA GLN A 57 21.20 -21.28 10.27
C GLN A 57 21.75 -21.85 8.94
N MET A 58 21.74 -21.05 7.87
CA MET A 58 22.29 -21.45 6.58
C MET A 58 23.82 -21.53 6.62
N ALA A 59 24.49 -20.63 7.33
CA ALA A 59 25.96 -20.60 7.43
C ALA A 59 26.54 -21.71 8.32
N THR A 60 25.82 -22.12 9.37
CA THR A 60 26.25 -23.22 10.25
C THR A 60 25.80 -24.60 9.77
N SER A 61 24.97 -24.67 8.73
CA SER A 61 24.48 -25.92 8.16
C SER A 61 25.58 -26.64 7.39
N GLU A 62 25.73 -27.94 7.61
CA GLU A 62 26.63 -28.80 6.81
C GLU A 62 26.02 -29.17 5.46
N THR A 63 24.70 -28.97 5.27
CA THR A 63 24.03 -29.28 4.01
C THR A 63 24.43 -28.27 2.94
N PRO A 64 25.08 -28.70 1.85
CA PRO A 64 25.44 -27.80 0.78
C PRO A 64 24.20 -27.36 -0.01
N PHE A 65 24.27 -26.19 -0.64
CA PHE A 65 23.25 -25.67 -1.54
C PHE A 65 23.90 -25.13 -2.82
N GLN A 66 23.14 -25.18 -3.92
CA GLN A 66 23.66 -24.97 -5.28
C GLN A 66 23.90 -23.49 -5.61
N HIS A 67 22.97 -22.61 -5.24
CA HIS A 67 22.98 -21.20 -5.58
C HIS A 67 23.34 -20.33 -4.38
N GLY A 68 24.20 -19.32 -4.58
CA GLY A 68 24.52 -18.38 -3.51
C GLY A 68 23.28 -17.59 -3.03
N ILE A 69 23.32 -17.12 -1.80
CA ILE A 69 22.28 -16.26 -1.23
C ILE A 69 22.90 -14.91 -0.89
N ILE A 70 22.29 -13.83 -1.35
CA ILE A 70 22.59 -12.46 -0.95
C ILE A 70 21.58 -12.06 0.12
N PHE A 71 22.06 -11.76 1.32
CA PHE A 71 21.28 -11.08 2.34
C PHE A 71 21.57 -9.58 2.24
N LEU A 72 20.55 -8.80 1.92
CA LEU A 72 20.61 -7.35 1.79
C LEU A 72 19.84 -6.73 2.94
N PHE A 73 20.58 -6.11 3.85
CA PHE A 73 20.02 -5.23 4.87
C PHE A 73 20.19 -3.81 4.34
N ASN A 74 19.16 -3.26 3.72
CA ASN A 74 19.24 -1.94 3.10
C ASN A 74 18.75 -0.84 4.03
N GLY A 75 19.24 0.37 3.80
CA GLY A 75 18.78 1.56 4.52
C GLY A 75 17.95 2.49 3.64
N ALA A 76 17.34 3.47 4.27
CA ALA A 76 16.53 4.51 3.63
C ALA A 76 15.36 3.96 2.80
N GLU A 77 14.71 2.88 3.26
CA GLU A 77 13.39 2.47 2.76
C GLU A 77 12.36 3.55 3.08
N GLU A 78 12.35 3.99 4.33
CA GLU A 78 11.34 4.90 4.89
C GLU A 78 11.40 6.31 4.30
N ASN A 79 12.49 6.54 3.56
CA ASN A 79 12.80 7.72 2.78
C ASN A 79 12.82 7.41 1.26
N ALA A 80 11.81 6.67 0.79
CA ALA A 80 11.57 6.32 -0.61
C ALA A 80 12.56 5.31 -1.23
N LEU A 81 12.79 4.19 -0.52
CA LEU A 81 13.34 2.94 -1.08
C LEU A 81 14.76 3.05 -1.65
N GLN A 82 15.54 4.00 -1.13
CA GLN A 82 16.75 4.46 -1.79
C GLN A 82 17.90 3.44 -1.70
N GLY A 83 18.01 2.73 -0.58
CA GLY A 83 19.03 1.70 -0.39
C GLY A 83 18.87 0.52 -1.35
N ALA A 84 17.64 0.01 -1.50
CA ALA A 84 17.35 -1.04 -2.47
C ALA A 84 17.69 -0.59 -3.90
N HIS A 85 17.35 0.66 -4.25
CA HIS A 85 17.63 1.19 -5.58
C HIS A 85 19.14 1.32 -5.84
N GLY A 86 19.88 1.83 -4.85
CA GLY A 86 21.34 1.89 -4.91
C GLY A 86 21.98 0.52 -5.12
N PHE A 87 21.49 -0.52 -4.43
CA PHE A 87 22.00 -1.88 -4.61
C PHE A 87 21.71 -2.41 -6.01
N ILE A 88 20.44 -2.45 -6.42
CA ILE A 88 20.04 -3.17 -7.63
C ILE A 88 20.61 -2.52 -8.91
N THR A 89 20.81 -1.21 -8.91
CA THR A 89 21.32 -0.48 -10.08
C THR A 89 22.84 -0.38 -10.15
N GLN A 90 23.56 -0.43 -9.02
CA GLN A 90 25.00 -0.14 -8.98
C GLN A 90 25.87 -1.31 -8.49
N HIS A 91 25.32 -2.24 -7.69
CA HIS A 91 26.15 -3.22 -7.01
C HIS A 91 26.57 -4.36 -7.95
N LYS A 92 27.84 -4.76 -7.92
CA LYS A 92 28.42 -5.80 -8.79
C LYS A 92 27.76 -7.19 -8.70
N TRP A 93 27.03 -7.47 -7.62
CA TRP A 93 26.29 -8.74 -7.44
C TRP A 93 24.84 -8.67 -7.90
N ALA A 94 24.30 -7.48 -8.13
CA ALA A 94 22.91 -7.27 -8.52
C ALA A 94 22.54 -7.98 -9.84
N PRO A 95 23.36 -7.97 -10.92
CA PRO A 95 23.01 -8.63 -12.19
C PRO A 95 22.82 -10.16 -12.08
N ASN A 96 23.34 -10.74 -11.00
CA ASN A 96 23.30 -12.17 -10.72
C ASN A 96 22.15 -12.57 -9.80
N CYS A 97 21.40 -11.62 -9.24
CA CYS A 97 20.21 -11.91 -8.43
C CYS A 97 19.06 -12.31 -9.36
N ARG A 98 18.56 -13.54 -9.25
CA ARG A 98 17.55 -14.12 -10.16
C ARG A 98 16.19 -14.36 -9.53
N ALA A 99 16.12 -14.34 -8.20
CA ALA A 99 14.87 -14.38 -7.45
C ALA A 99 15.01 -13.54 -6.17
N LEU A 100 13.89 -13.03 -5.68
CA LEU A 100 13.79 -12.20 -4.48
C LEU A 100 12.81 -12.78 -3.45
N ILE A 101 13.19 -12.69 -2.18
CA ILE A 101 12.28 -12.67 -1.04
C ILE A 101 12.45 -11.31 -0.38
N ASN A 102 11.44 -10.44 -0.49
CA ASN A 102 11.37 -9.19 0.26
C ASN A 102 10.55 -9.43 1.53
N LEU A 103 11.07 -8.98 2.66
CA LEU A 103 10.41 -9.05 3.96
C LEU A 103 10.09 -7.63 4.42
N GLU A 104 8.86 -7.45 4.87
CA GLU A 104 8.29 -6.15 5.19
C GLU A 104 7.35 -6.23 6.40
N SER A 105 6.88 -5.08 6.87
CA SER A 105 5.99 -5.03 8.03
C SER A 105 5.01 -3.87 7.97
N GLY A 106 3.77 -4.14 7.56
CA GLY A 106 2.65 -3.20 7.66
C GLY A 106 1.97 -3.19 9.05
N GLY A 107 2.59 -3.80 10.06
CA GLY A 107 2.05 -3.93 11.41
C GLY A 107 2.80 -4.95 12.27
N SER A 108 2.59 -4.89 13.59
CA SER A 108 3.33 -5.74 14.52
C SER A 108 2.65 -7.10 14.74
N GLY A 109 2.97 -8.09 13.89
CA GLY A 109 2.64 -9.50 14.06
C GLY A 109 1.63 -10.09 13.08
N GLY A 110 1.04 -11.24 13.47
CA GLY A 110 0.17 -12.06 12.61
C GLY A 110 0.91 -13.18 11.90
N ARG A 111 0.24 -13.80 10.92
CA ARG A 111 0.88 -14.69 9.94
C ARG A 111 1.45 -13.82 8.83
N ASP A 112 2.57 -14.25 8.23
CA ASP A 112 3.16 -13.52 7.11
C ASP A 112 2.24 -13.60 5.90
N LEU A 113 1.74 -12.45 5.47
CA LEU A 113 0.93 -12.33 4.27
C LEU A 113 1.87 -12.16 3.08
N LEU A 114 1.85 -13.09 2.15
CA LEU A 114 2.35 -12.87 0.80
C LEU A 114 1.33 -12.03 0.04
N PHE A 115 1.65 -10.76 -0.20
CA PHE A 115 0.75 -9.79 -0.81
C PHE A 115 1.20 -9.37 -2.21
N GLN A 116 2.43 -9.67 -2.64
CA GLN A 116 2.83 -9.57 -4.05
C GLN A 116 3.71 -10.74 -4.46
N SER A 117 3.61 -11.15 -5.72
CA SER A 117 4.47 -12.11 -6.36
C SER A 117 4.79 -11.69 -7.81
N GLY A 118 5.87 -12.23 -8.36
CA GLY A 118 6.20 -12.10 -9.78
C GLY A 118 7.31 -11.09 -10.07
N PRO A 119 7.46 -10.66 -11.34
CA PRO A 119 6.55 -10.91 -12.46
C PRO A 119 6.72 -12.32 -13.07
N ASN A 120 5.63 -12.88 -13.61
CA ASN A 120 5.57 -14.06 -14.50
C ASN A 120 6.46 -15.25 -14.10
N THR A 121 6.39 -15.68 -12.84
CA THR A 121 7.23 -16.77 -12.32
C THR A 121 6.42 -17.79 -11.50
N PRO A 122 5.61 -18.64 -12.16
CA PRO A 122 4.83 -19.70 -11.51
C PRO A 122 5.66 -20.63 -10.61
N TRP A 123 6.93 -20.84 -10.96
CA TRP A 123 7.81 -21.69 -10.18
C TRP A 123 8.02 -21.12 -8.77
N LEU A 124 8.13 -19.80 -8.58
CA LEU A 124 8.24 -19.20 -7.24
C LEU A 124 7.05 -19.62 -6.38
N MET A 125 5.84 -19.49 -6.92
CA MET A 125 4.61 -19.85 -6.20
C MET A 125 4.45 -21.36 -5.99
N LYS A 126 4.92 -22.18 -6.93
CA LYS A 126 4.98 -23.64 -6.77
C LYS A 126 5.86 -24.03 -5.59
N TYR A 127 7.07 -23.47 -5.50
CA TYR A 127 7.98 -23.72 -4.38
C TYR A 127 7.43 -23.13 -3.08
N TYR A 128 6.81 -21.95 -3.12
CA TYR A 128 6.16 -21.36 -1.96
C TYR A 128 5.11 -22.32 -1.37
N ARG A 129 4.20 -22.84 -2.21
CA ARG A 129 3.21 -23.84 -1.81
C ARG A 129 3.84 -25.11 -1.22
N GLN A 130 4.94 -25.58 -1.79
CA GLN A 130 5.56 -26.85 -1.41
C GLN A 130 6.41 -26.76 -0.14
N HIS A 131 7.02 -25.59 0.12
CA HIS A 131 8.07 -25.45 1.11
C HIS A 131 7.76 -24.46 2.23
N ALA A 132 6.90 -23.46 2.04
CA ALA A 132 6.45 -22.60 3.13
C ALA A 132 5.75 -23.46 4.18
N LYS A 133 6.18 -23.33 5.44
CA LYS A 133 5.65 -24.12 6.57
C LYS A 133 4.26 -23.65 6.99
N HIS A 134 4.01 -22.36 6.82
CA HIS A 134 2.79 -21.66 7.16
C HIS A 134 2.42 -20.73 5.99
N PRO A 135 1.99 -21.28 4.84
CA PRO A 135 1.65 -20.48 3.67
C PRO A 135 0.41 -19.63 3.97
N PHE A 136 0.49 -18.35 3.64
CA PHE A 136 -0.64 -17.42 3.74
C PHE A 136 -0.47 -16.33 2.67
N ALA A 137 -1.33 -16.36 1.65
CA ALA A 137 -1.28 -15.43 0.53
C ALA A 137 -2.69 -15.13 0.02
N THR A 138 -2.83 -14.03 -0.73
CA THR A 138 -4.09 -13.70 -1.39
C THR A 138 -3.87 -12.88 -2.66
N THR A 139 -4.34 -13.41 -3.81
CA THR A 139 -4.36 -12.68 -5.09
C THR A 139 -5.11 -11.34 -4.98
N LEU A 140 -6.11 -11.22 -4.10
CA LEU A 140 -6.80 -9.94 -3.90
C LEU A 140 -5.86 -8.83 -3.39
N ALA A 141 -4.92 -9.15 -2.50
CA ALA A 141 -3.97 -8.16 -2.01
C ALA A 141 -3.00 -7.75 -3.12
N GLU A 142 -2.55 -8.73 -3.92
CA GLU A 142 -1.69 -8.49 -5.09
C GLU A 142 -2.36 -7.57 -6.10
N GLU A 143 -3.59 -7.88 -6.53
CA GLU A 143 -4.35 -7.08 -7.47
C GLU A 143 -4.63 -5.66 -6.93
N THR A 144 -4.96 -5.55 -5.64
CA THR A 144 -5.21 -4.23 -5.01
C THR A 144 -3.95 -3.36 -5.01
N TRP A 145 -2.78 -3.95 -4.77
CA TRP A 145 -1.51 -3.24 -4.78
C TRP A 145 -1.07 -2.87 -6.20
N GLN A 146 -1.16 -3.81 -7.14
CA GLN A 146 -0.82 -3.59 -8.55
C GLN A 146 -1.76 -2.58 -9.22
N ALA A 147 -3.02 -2.47 -8.76
CA ALA A 147 -3.96 -1.45 -9.19
C ALA A 147 -3.66 -0.04 -8.61
N GLY A 148 -2.69 0.09 -7.70
CA GLY A 148 -2.34 1.37 -7.07
C GLY A 148 -3.41 1.91 -6.11
N ILE A 149 -4.30 1.04 -5.61
CA ILE A 149 -5.36 1.43 -4.65
C ILE A 149 -4.74 1.71 -3.27
N ILE A 150 -3.69 0.98 -2.92
CA ILE A 150 -2.95 1.21 -1.68
C ILE A 150 -1.85 2.24 -1.96
N PRO A 151 -1.87 3.42 -1.32
CA PRO A 151 -0.87 4.47 -1.53
C PRO A 151 0.39 4.21 -0.70
N SER A 152 0.97 3.02 -0.86
CA SER A 152 2.19 2.57 -0.19
C SER A 152 3.04 1.77 -1.18
N ASP A 153 4.30 1.61 -0.84
CA ASP A 153 5.30 0.96 -1.67
C ASP A 153 6.30 0.22 -0.78
N THR A 154 7.09 -0.67 -1.36
CA THR A 154 8.10 -1.47 -0.65
C THR A 154 9.32 -1.65 -1.53
N ASP A 155 10.43 -2.08 -0.95
CA ASP A 155 11.65 -2.36 -1.71
C ASP A 155 11.44 -3.39 -2.84
N PHE A 156 10.44 -4.27 -2.71
CA PHE A 156 10.04 -5.22 -3.76
C PHE A 156 9.84 -4.54 -5.12
N ARG A 157 9.18 -3.38 -5.14
CA ARG A 157 8.97 -2.65 -6.40
C ARG A 157 10.30 -2.27 -7.04
N ILE A 158 11.29 -1.86 -6.24
CA ILE A 158 12.58 -1.43 -6.76
C ILE A 158 13.30 -2.58 -7.47
N PHE A 159 13.31 -3.76 -6.86
CA PHE A 159 13.92 -4.94 -7.48
C PHE A 159 13.16 -5.41 -8.72
N ARG A 160 11.83 -5.33 -8.70
CA ARG A 160 10.97 -5.64 -9.86
C ARG A 160 11.22 -4.68 -11.01
N ASP A 161 11.07 -3.38 -10.77
CA ASP A 161 11.02 -2.36 -11.83
C ASP A 161 12.42 -2.00 -12.37
N PHE A 162 13.44 -1.97 -11.51
CA PHE A 162 14.80 -1.56 -11.90
C PHE A 162 15.77 -2.73 -12.05
N GLY A 163 15.49 -3.87 -11.40
CA GLY A 163 16.31 -5.07 -11.49
C GLY A 163 15.75 -6.17 -12.39
N ASN A 164 14.46 -6.09 -12.75
CA ASN A 164 13.72 -7.19 -13.38
C ASN A 164 13.88 -8.53 -12.61
N VAL A 165 13.97 -8.44 -11.28
CA VAL A 165 14.13 -9.62 -10.41
C VAL A 165 12.75 -10.05 -9.94
N PRO A 166 12.27 -11.24 -10.34
CA PRO A 166 11.02 -11.76 -9.82
C PRO A 166 11.15 -12.18 -8.37
N GLY A 167 10.07 -12.07 -7.59
CA GLY A 167 10.14 -12.47 -6.20
C GLY A 167 8.81 -12.61 -5.48
N LEU A 168 8.93 -12.67 -4.16
CA LEU A 168 7.84 -12.69 -3.20
C LEU A 168 7.97 -11.45 -2.30
N ASP A 169 6.87 -10.74 -2.09
CA ASP A 169 6.77 -9.67 -1.11
C ASP A 169 5.88 -10.09 0.07
N ILE A 170 6.50 -10.23 1.23
CA ILE A 170 5.93 -10.89 2.39
C ILE A 170 5.94 -9.93 3.57
N ALA A 171 4.77 -9.65 4.15
CA ALA A 171 4.65 -8.75 5.28
C ALA A 171 3.86 -9.30 6.47
N GLN A 172 4.26 -8.87 7.67
CA GLN A 172 3.36 -8.90 8.83
C GLN A 172 2.39 -7.73 8.74
N ALA A 173 1.09 -7.99 8.82
CA ALA A 173 0.05 -6.98 8.61
C ALA A 173 -0.97 -6.90 9.76
N ASN A 174 -0.80 -7.72 10.81
CA ASN A 174 -1.70 -7.65 11.96
C ASN A 174 -1.28 -6.48 12.87
N ASN A 175 -2.24 -5.96 13.64
CA ASN A 175 -2.00 -4.84 14.55
C ASN A 175 -1.36 -3.61 13.89
N GLY A 176 -1.85 -3.20 12.71
CA GLY A 176 -1.41 -1.96 12.03
C GLY A 176 -1.62 -0.66 12.84
N TYR A 177 -2.22 -0.74 14.04
CA TYR A 177 -2.40 0.38 14.97
C TYR A 177 -1.10 1.04 15.42
N VAL A 178 -0.04 0.25 15.53
CA VAL A 178 1.25 0.71 16.05
C VAL A 178 2.22 1.08 14.93
N TYR A 179 1.88 0.74 13.67
CA TYR A 179 2.69 1.03 12.49
C TYR A 179 3.00 2.52 12.37
N HIS A 180 4.28 2.86 12.16
CA HIS A 180 4.80 4.24 12.14
C HIS A 180 4.42 5.07 13.38
N THR A 181 4.44 4.46 14.56
CA THR A 181 4.20 5.15 15.84
C THR A 181 5.24 4.82 16.90
N ALA A 182 5.29 5.65 17.95
CA ALA A 182 6.12 5.39 19.13
C ALA A 182 5.77 4.06 19.86
N PHE A 183 4.64 3.43 19.52
CA PHE A 183 4.20 2.17 20.13
C PHE A 183 4.70 0.93 19.40
N ASP A 184 5.35 1.08 18.23
CA ASP A 184 5.99 -0.04 17.52
C ASP A 184 7.26 -0.49 18.28
N THR A 185 7.02 -1.20 19.36
CA THR A 185 8.02 -1.67 20.30
C THR A 185 8.02 -3.19 20.33
N PHE A 186 9.15 -3.79 20.66
CA PHE A 186 9.26 -5.25 20.80
C PHE A 186 8.14 -5.90 21.66
N LYS A 187 7.59 -5.17 22.64
CA LYS A 187 6.53 -5.67 23.54
C LYS A 187 5.22 -6.02 22.84
N VAL A 188 4.91 -5.40 21.70
CA VAL A 188 3.66 -5.63 20.96
C VAL A 188 3.78 -6.70 19.89
N ILE A 189 4.97 -7.27 19.72
CA ILE A 189 5.27 -8.26 18.70
C ILE A 189 5.09 -9.66 19.30
N PRO A 190 4.14 -10.47 18.79
CA PRO A 190 3.98 -11.84 19.27
C PRO A 190 5.18 -12.69 18.86
N GLY A 191 5.83 -13.37 19.81
CA GLY A 191 6.96 -14.26 19.50
C GLY A 191 6.61 -15.39 18.52
N GLY A 192 5.35 -15.83 18.51
CA GLY A 192 4.84 -16.80 17.52
C GLY A 192 4.87 -16.28 16.08
N SER A 193 4.70 -14.98 15.86
CA SER A 193 4.83 -14.35 14.55
C SER A 193 6.27 -14.39 14.06
N ILE A 194 7.23 -14.01 14.91
CA ILE A 194 8.67 -14.09 14.59
C ILE A 194 9.07 -15.53 14.22
N GLN A 195 8.63 -16.52 15.01
CA GLN A 195 8.91 -17.93 14.73
C GLN A 195 8.24 -18.41 13.43
N ASN A 196 7.03 -17.95 13.13
CA ASN A 196 6.32 -18.24 11.88
C ASN A 196 7.12 -17.76 10.67
N THR A 197 7.56 -16.50 10.70
CA THR A 197 8.40 -15.89 9.66
C THR A 197 9.71 -16.66 9.51
N GLY A 198 10.44 -16.91 10.60
CA GLY A 198 11.70 -17.66 10.56
C GLY A 198 11.54 -19.07 9.97
N ASN A 199 10.47 -19.80 10.33
CA ASN A 199 10.19 -21.13 9.77
C ASN A 199 9.92 -21.08 8.26
N ASN A 200 9.15 -20.09 7.81
CA ASN A 200 8.84 -19.89 6.40
C ASN A 200 10.11 -19.52 5.62
N ILE A 201 10.82 -18.48 6.03
CA ILE A 201 11.95 -17.93 5.27
C ILE A 201 13.12 -18.91 5.25
N LEU A 202 13.41 -19.62 6.35
CA LEU A 202 14.45 -20.66 6.33
C LEU A 202 14.12 -21.80 5.36
N ALA A 203 12.86 -22.24 5.33
CA ALA A 203 12.43 -23.30 4.43
C ALA A 203 12.47 -22.86 2.95
N LEU A 204 12.02 -21.63 2.66
CA LEU A 204 12.06 -21.05 1.32
C LEU A 204 13.50 -20.79 0.86
N ALA A 205 14.36 -20.24 1.71
CA ALA A 205 15.77 -20.02 1.39
C ALA A 205 16.47 -21.33 0.99
N ARG A 206 16.25 -22.42 1.74
CA ARG A 206 16.79 -23.75 1.40
C ARG A 206 16.23 -24.28 0.08
N ALA A 207 14.95 -24.06 -0.18
CA ALA A 207 14.29 -24.57 -1.38
C ALA A 207 14.74 -23.81 -2.64
N TYR A 208 14.71 -22.48 -2.60
CA TYR A 208 15.12 -21.64 -3.73
C TYR A 208 16.62 -21.68 -4.01
N ALA A 209 17.47 -21.78 -2.97
CA ALA A 209 18.91 -21.95 -3.18
C ALA A 209 19.28 -23.29 -3.86
N ASN A 210 18.33 -24.21 -4.01
CA ASN A 210 18.51 -25.48 -4.72
C ASN A 210 17.57 -25.62 -5.94
N ALA A 211 16.86 -24.56 -6.32
CA ALA A 211 15.93 -24.58 -7.43
C ALA A 211 16.68 -24.46 -8.77
N SER A 212 16.54 -25.46 -9.64
CA SER A 212 17.14 -25.46 -10.99
C SER A 212 16.77 -24.23 -11.81
N GLU A 213 15.54 -23.74 -11.64
CA GLU A 213 14.98 -22.59 -12.33
C GLU A 213 15.76 -21.30 -12.04
N LEU A 214 16.48 -21.22 -10.93
CA LEU A 214 17.29 -20.05 -10.59
C LEU A 214 18.48 -19.86 -11.55
N SER A 215 19.00 -20.94 -12.15
CA SER A 215 20.00 -20.91 -13.22
C SER A 215 19.44 -20.86 -14.63
N GLU A 216 18.21 -21.32 -14.85
CA GLU A 216 17.60 -21.49 -16.18
C GLU A 216 16.71 -20.30 -16.55
N THR A 217 17.32 -19.17 -16.92
CA THR A 217 16.61 -17.89 -17.13
C THR A 217 15.72 -17.76 -18.37
N GLU A 218 15.50 -18.80 -19.17
CA GLU A 218 14.81 -18.64 -20.48
C GLU A 218 13.61 -19.58 -20.71
N LYS A 219 13.16 -20.35 -19.72
CA LYS A 219 11.96 -21.21 -19.85
C LYS A 219 10.93 -20.98 -18.74
N THR A 220 10.82 -19.76 -18.24
CA THR A 220 9.69 -19.43 -17.37
C THR A 220 8.46 -19.21 -18.23
N ASP A 221 7.58 -20.20 -18.18
CA ASP A 221 6.22 -20.16 -18.70
C ASP A 221 5.57 -18.83 -18.28
N ASP A 222 5.25 -17.95 -19.24
CA ASP A 222 4.64 -16.62 -19.05
C ASP A 222 3.25 -16.65 -18.40
N SER A 223 2.84 -17.78 -17.84
CA SER A 223 1.55 -17.94 -17.20
C SER A 223 1.51 -17.21 -15.86
N HIS A 224 0.42 -16.49 -15.59
CA HIS A 224 0.13 -16.05 -14.24
C HIS A 224 -0.39 -17.22 -13.40
N ALA A 225 -0.24 -17.12 -12.08
CA ALA A 225 -0.77 -18.09 -11.14
C ALA A 225 -1.87 -17.46 -10.28
N VAL A 226 -2.92 -18.24 -10.01
CA VAL A 226 -3.96 -17.87 -9.04
C VAL A 226 -3.66 -18.57 -7.72
N PHE A 227 -3.63 -17.82 -6.63
CA PHE A 227 -3.31 -18.36 -5.32
C PHE A 227 -4.05 -17.65 -4.18
N PHE A 228 -4.50 -18.42 -3.21
CA PHE A 228 -5.15 -17.86 -2.02
C PHE A 228 -5.19 -18.87 -0.88
N ASP A 229 -5.24 -18.34 0.34
CA ASP A 229 -5.57 -19.09 1.53
C ASP A 229 -7.09 -19.22 1.69
N PHE A 230 -7.60 -20.45 1.79
CA PHE A 230 -9.02 -20.68 2.02
C PHE A 230 -9.31 -20.72 3.53
N LEU A 231 -9.71 -19.57 4.09
CA LEU A 231 -10.12 -19.40 5.49
C LEU A 231 -9.07 -19.85 6.53
N GLY A 232 -7.79 -19.88 6.18
CA GLY A 232 -6.72 -20.40 7.05
C GLY A 232 -6.62 -21.92 7.12
N LEU A 233 -7.42 -22.66 6.35
CA LEU A 233 -7.47 -24.12 6.40
C LEU A 233 -6.46 -24.78 5.46
N PHE A 234 -6.38 -24.30 4.22
CA PHE A 234 -5.46 -24.82 3.22
C PHE A 234 -5.18 -23.80 2.12
N PHE A 235 -4.00 -23.96 1.49
CA PHE A 235 -3.53 -23.11 0.41
C PHE A 235 -3.98 -23.64 -0.95
N VAL A 236 -4.54 -22.77 -1.78
CA VAL A 236 -4.97 -23.06 -3.15
C VAL A 236 -4.00 -22.43 -4.14
N TYR A 237 -3.63 -23.19 -5.17
CA TYR A 237 -2.76 -22.73 -6.27
C TYR A 237 -3.10 -23.48 -7.55
N TYR A 238 -3.26 -22.75 -8.64
CA TYR A 238 -3.39 -23.27 -10.01
C TYR A 238 -2.97 -22.22 -11.03
N THR A 239 -2.71 -22.64 -12.28
CA THR A 239 -2.35 -21.72 -13.37
C THR A 239 -3.54 -20.90 -13.84
N GLU A 240 -3.28 -19.72 -14.40
CA GLU A 240 -4.31 -18.85 -14.98
C GLU A 240 -5.20 -19.60 -15.98
N SER A 241 -4.62 -20.40 -16.89
CA SER A 241 -5.36 -21.22 -17.86
C SER A 241 -6.34 -22.18 -17.17
N THR A 242 -5.94 -22.80 -16.06
CA THR A 242 -6.83 -23.65 -15.26
C THR A 242 -7.96 -22.83 -14.65
N GLY A 243 -7.65 -21.62 -14.16
CA GLY A 243 -8.63 -20.69 -13.63
C GLY A 243 -9.67 -20.27 -14.68
N ILE A 244 -9.24 -19.92 -15.89
CA ILE A 244 -10.13 -19.56 -17.01
C ILE A 244 -11.07 -20.74 -17.33
N VAL A 245 -10.54 -21.95 -17.43
CA VAL A 245 -11.34 -23.15 -17.70
C VAL A 245 -12.35 -23.39 -16.57
N LEU A 246 -11.93 -23.36 -15.30
CA LEU A 246 -12.81 -23.56 -14.16
C LEU A 246 -13.93 -22.51 -14.11
N ASN A 247 -13.59 -21.23 -14.25
CA ASN A 247 -14.55 -20.13 -14.22
C ASN A 247 -15.54 -20.22 -15.39
N THR A 248 -15.06 -20.55 -16.60
CA THR A 248 -15.92 -20.72 -17.78
C THR A 248 -16.86 -21.91 -17.62
N VAL A 249 -16.35 -23.06 -17.17
CA VAL A 249 -17.16 -24.27 -16.95
C VAL A 249 -18.21 -24.03 -15.88
N ILE A 250 -17.84 -23.44 -14.73
CA ILE A 250 -18.79 -23.11 -13.65
C ILE A 250 -19.82 -22.10 -14.13
N GLY A 251 -19.42 -21.08 -14.89
CA GLY A 251 -20.32 -20.08 -15.47
C GLY A 251 -21.32 -20.70 -16.43
N VAL A 252 -20.86 -21.51 -17.38
CA VAL A 252 -21.72 -22.22 -18.36
C VAL A 252 -22.65 -23.20 -17.64
N LEU A 253 -22.14 -24.01 -16.71
CA LEU A 253 -22.96 -24.94 -15.93
C LEU A 253 -24.02 -24.20 -15.11
N SER A 254 -23.68 -23.05 -14.52
CA SER A 254 -24.64 -22.22 -13.78
C SER A 254 -25.75 -21.70 -14.70
N LEU A 255 -25.40 -21.22 -15.90
CA LEU A 255 -26.39 -20.79 -16.90
C LEU A 255 -27.29 -21.93 -17.37
N VAL A 256 -26.70 -23.12 -17.61
CA VAL A 256 -27.46 -24.33 -17.97
C VAL A 256 -28.40 -24.74 -16.84
N LEU A 257 -27.93 -24.75 -15.59
CA LEU A 257 -28.75 -25.08 -14.42
C LEU A 257 -29.90 -24.08 -14.23
N VAL A 258 -29.65 -22.79 -14.42
CA VAL A 258 -30.70 -21.75 -14.40
C VAL A 258 -31.71 -22.02 -15.52
N GLY A 259 -31.25 -22.29 -16.74
CA GLY A 259 -32.12 -22.62 -17.88
C GLY A 259 -32.96 -23.88 -17.63
N CYS A 260 -32.35 -24.97 -17.16
CA CYS A 260 -33.04 -26.21 -16.80
C CYS A 260 -34.04 -26.01 -15.65
N SER A 261 -33.70 -25.18 -14.67
CA SER A 261 -34.60 -24.83 -13.57
C SER A 261 -35.83 -24.07 -14.08
N LEU A 262 -35.63 -23.03 -14.88
CA LEU A 262 -36.70 -22.24 -15.49
C LEU A 262 -37.60 -23.11 -16.39
N TRP A 263 -36.99 -23.97 -17.20
CA TRP A 263 -37.71 -24.95 -18.03
C TRP A 263 -38.56 -25.89 -17.18
N ARG A 264 -37.96 -26.52 -16.15
CA ARG A 264 -38.67 -27.45 -15.26
C ARG A 264 -39.83 -26.79 -14.53
N MET A 265 -39.64 -25.57 -14.02
CA MET A 265 -40.71 -24.80 -13.38
C MET A 265 -41.87 -24.53 -14.35
N SER A 266 -41.57 -24.24 -15.62
CA SER A 266 -42.61 -24.08 -16.65
C SER A 266 -43.32 -25.40 -16.96
N CYS A 267 -42.62 -26.53 -17.03
CA CYS A 267 -43.23 -27.83 -17.35
C CYS A 267 -44.09 -28.39 -16.20
N GLN A 268 -43.74 -28.11 -14.95
CA GLN A 268 -44.50 -28.58 -13.77
C GLN A 268 -45.67 -27.68 -13.39
N SER A 269 -45.75 -26.48 -13.96
CA SER A 269 -46.82 -25.51 -13.66
C SER A 269 -47.96 -25.65 -14.67
N GLU A 270 -49.08 -26.24 -14.26
CA GLU A 270 -50.26 -26.43 -15.14
C GLU A 270 -50.90 -25.11 -15.62
N LYS A 271 -50.57 -23.97 -15.00
CA LYS A 271 -51.28 -22.68 -15.17
C LYS A 271 -50.37 -21.49 -15.56
N VAL A 272 -49.06 -21.68 -15.72
CA VAL A 272 -48.10 -20.57 -15.88
C VAL A 272 -47.28 -20.78 -17.15
N SER A 273 -47.20 -19.75 -18.00
CA SER A 273 -46.40 -19.82 -19.24
C SER A 273 -44.91 -19.57 -18.98
N ILE A 274 -44.05 -20.09 -19.85
CA ILE A 274 -42.59 -19.87 -19.75
C ILE A 274 -42.22 -18.38 -19.75
N GLY A 275 -42.97 -17.56 -20.50
CA GLY A 275 -42.78 -16.10 -20.52
C GLY A 275 -43.06 -15.45 -19.16
N GLN A 276 -44.09 -15.89 -18.44
CA GLN A 276 -44.40 -15.39 -17.10
C GLN A 276 -43.32 -15.80 -16.07
N VAL A 277 -42.81 -17.03 -16.16
CA VAL A 277 -41.70 -17.51 -15.34
C VAL A 277 -40.43 -16.68 -15.58
N LEU A 278 -40.11 -16.40 -16.86
CA LEU A 278 -38.97 -15.58 -17.24
C LEU A 278 -39.09 -14.14 -16.74
N ILE A 279 -40.26 -13.52 -16.87
CA ILE A 279 -40.51 -12.17 -16.35
C ILE A 279 -40.31 -12.13 -14.83
N GLN A 280 -40.85 -13.10 -14.10
CA GLN A 280 -40.71 -13.17 -12.64
C GLN A 280 -39.23 -13.38 -12.23
N PHE A 281 -38.50 -14.23 -12.96
CA PHE A 281 -37.07 -14.42 -12.76
C PHE A 281 -36.28 -13.13 -12.98
N LEU A 282 -36.54 -12.40 -14.07
CA LEU A 282 -35.88 -11.13 -14.36
C LEU A 282 -36.18 -10.05 -13.32
N ILE A 283 -37.41 -10.01 -12.80
CA ILE A 283 -37.77 -9.10 -11.70
C ILE A 283 -36.98 -9.45 -10.44
N ILE A 284 -36.95 -10.73 -10.04
CA ILE A 284 -36.20 -11.16 -8.85
C ILE A 284 -34.71 -10.91 -9.04
N LEU A 285 -34.15 -11.19 -10.22
CA LEU A 285 -32.75 -10.91 -10.54
C LEU A 285 -32.45 -9.41 -10.43
N GLY A 286 -33.30 -8.56 -11.01
CA GLY A 286 -33.19 -7.11 -10.90
C GLY A 286 -33.22 -6.64 -9.44
N LEU A 287 -34.08 -7.20 -8.60
CA LEU A 287 -34.13 -6.89 -7.17
C LEU A 287 -32.85 -7.32 -6.43
N HIS A 288 -32.25 -8.46 -6.79
CA HIS A 288 -30.97 -8.88 -6.22
C HIS A 288 -29.83 -7.96 -6.65
N VAL A 289 -29.81 -7.49 -7.91
CA VAL A 289 -28.84 -6.50 -8.38
C VAL A 289 -28.99 -5.19 -7.61
N VAL A 290 -30.23 -4.69 -7.44
CA VAL A 290 -30.49 -3.51 -6.59
C VAL A 290 -30.06 -3.75 -5.15
N GLY A 291 -30.31 -4.95 -4.61
CA GLY A 291 -29.88 -5.33 -3.26
C GLY A 291 -28.35 -5.33 -3.11
N LEU A 292 -27.62 -5.84 -4.11
CA LEU A 292 -26.16 -5.82 -4.15
C LEU A 292 -25.63 -4.38 -4.23
N LEU A 293 -26.26 -3.50 -5.02
CA LEU A 293 -25.88 -2.09 -5.05
C LEU A 293 -26.11 -1.42 -3.69
N LEU A 294 -27.25 -1.67 -3.05
CA LEU A 294 -27.55 -1.14 -1.72
C LEU A 294 -26.62 -1.71 -0.63
N SER A 295 -26.21 -2.98 -0.74
CA SER A 295 -25.29 -3.58 0.22
C SER A 295 -23.89 -2.95 0.19
N ILE A 296 -23.53 -2.29 -0.91
CA ILE A 296 -22.32 -1.47 -1.04
C ILE A 296 -22.60 -0.01 -0.64
N CYS A 297 -23.69 0.57 -1.14
CA CYS A 297 -24.00 1.99 -0.93
C CYS A 297 -24.33 2.33 0.54
N LEU A 298 -25.00 1.45 1.29
CA LEU A 298 -25.35 1.73 2.69
C LEU A 298 -24.12 1.77 3.62
N PRO A 299 -23.19 0.81 3.58
CA PRO A 299 -21.92 0.93 4.30
C PRO A 299 -21.09 2.15 3.88
N LEU A 300 -21.06 2.49 2.58
CA LEU A 300 -20.38 3.70 2.10
C LEU A 300 -21.03 4.96 2.64
N LEU A 301 -22.37 5.02 2.66
CA LEU A 301 -23.09 6.12 3.29
C LEU A 301 -22.73 6.23 4.77
N MET A 302 -22.65 5.12 5.49
CA MET A 302 -22.17 5.11 6.88
C MET A 302 -20.75 5.67 6.98
N ALA A 303 -19.82 5.24 6.11
CA ALA A 303 -18.47 5.79 6.09
C ALA A 303 -18.49 7.32 5.90
N VAL A 304 -19.24 7.83 4.91
CA VAL A 304 -19.38 9.27 4.63
C VAL A 304 -20.02 10.04 5.79
N LEU A 305 -21.03 9.50 6.44
CA LEU A 305 -21.69 10.15 7.59
C LEU A 305 -20.74 10.28 8.78
N PHE A 306 -19.99 9.22 9.08
CA PHE A 306 -18.97 9.25 10.13
C PHE A 306 -17.84 10.20 9.77
N ASP A 307 -17.48 10.25 8.49
CA ASP A 307 -16.47 11.16 7.97
C ASP A 307 -16.85 12.63 8.12
N ALA A 308 -18.10 12.96 7.79
CA ALA A 308 -18.68 14.29 7.95
C ALA A 308 -18.80 14.72 9.42
N GLY A 309 -18.83 13.76 10.36
CA GLY A 309 -18.88 14.01 11.79
C GLY A 309 -17.52 14.03 12.49
N ASP A 310 -16.40 14.02 11.76
CA ASP A 310 -15.04 13.84 12.28
C ASP A 310 -14.88 12.55 13.11
N ARG A 311 -15.67 11.53 12.80
CA ARG A 311 -15.70 10.19 13.41
C ARG A 311 -15.20 9.10 12.44
N SER A 312 -14.37 9.45 11.47
CA SER A 312 -13.75 8.49 10.55
C SER A 312 -13.01 7.39 11.30
N LEU A 313 -13.03 6.18 10.74
CA LEU A 313 -12.28 5.04 11.28
C LEU A 313 -12.62 4.71 12.74
N THR A 314 -13.85 4.96 13.22
CA THR A 314 -14.28 4.62 14.59
C THR A 314 -14.00 3.17 14.97
N TYR A 315 -14.16 2.26 13.99
CA TYR A 315 -13.87 0.85 14.16
C TYR A 315 -12.41 0.54 14.50
N PHE A 316 -11.48 1.46 14.26
CA PHE A 316 -10.07 1.31 14.64
C PHE A 316 -9.94 1.20 16.18
N THR A 317 -10.75 1.92 16.95
CA THR A 317 -10.74 1.78 18.44
C THR A 317 -11.20 0.41 18.91
N SER A 318 -12.08 -0.24 18.16
CA SER A 318 -12.76 -1.46 18.55
C SER A 318 -13.25 -2.18 17.31
N ASN A 319 -12.48 -3.18 16.85
CA ASN A 319 -12.73 -3.91 15.60
C ASN A 319 -14.16 -4.44 15.48
N TRP A 320 -14.81 -4.80 16.59
CA TRP A 320 -16.19 -5.27 16.60
C TRP A 320 -17.19 -4.27 16.02
N LEU A 321 -16.88 -2.96 16.07
CA LEU A 321 -17.75 -1.93 15.51
C LEU A 321 -18.01 -2.13 14.01
N VAL A 322 -17.08 -2.78 13.29
CA VAL A 322 -17.27 -3.12 11.87
C VAL A 322 -18.58 -3.88 11.63
N PHE A 323 -18.95 -4.76 12.56
CA PHE A 323 -20.16 -5.57 12.45
C PHE A 323 -21.42 -4.70 12.39
N GLY A 324 -21.65 -3.86 13.40
CA GLY A 324 -22.85 -3.04 13.44
C GLY A 324 -22.83 -1.87 12.45
N LEU A 325 -21.67 -1.26 12.20
CA LEU A 325 -21.56 -0.07 11.35
C LEU A 325 -21.56 -0.37 9.85
N TYR A 326 -21.07 -1.54 9.44
CA TYR A 326 -20.92 -1.86 8.01
C TYR A 326 -21.59 -3.18 7.63
N VAL A 327 -21.43 -4.26 8.42
CA VAL A 327 -22.03 -5.56 8.08
C VAL A 327 -23.56 -5.51 8.17
N CYS A 328 -24.13 -4.95 9.25
CA CYS A 328 -25.57 -4.85 9.39
C CYS A 328 -26.23 -4.00 8.27
N PRO A 329 -25.73 -2.78 7.94
CA PRO A 329 -26.23 -2.02 6.79
C PRO A 329 -26.09 -2.75 5.45
N ALA A 330 -25.00 -3.49 5.23
CA ALA A 330 -24.83 -4.28 4.01
C ALA A 330 -25.91 -5.36 3.87
N ILE A 331 -26.18 -6.10 4.96
CA ILE A 331 -27.23 -7.13 4.98
C ILE A 331 -28.61 -6.49 4.78
N ILE A 332 -28.90 -5.36 5.44
CA ILE A 332 -30.15 -4.61 5.24
C ILE A 332 -30.30 -4.25 3.75
N GLY A 333 -29.28 -3.67 3.13
CA GLY A 333 -29.30 -3.32 1.71
C GLY A 333 -29.58 -4.52 0.81
N LEU A 334 -28.94 -5.66 1.09
CA LEU A 334 -29.09 -6.89 0.30
C LEU A 334 -30.52 -7.45 0.31
N VAL A 335 -31.19 -7.45 1.47
CA VAL A 335 -32.50 -8.09 1.62
C VAL A 335 -33.70 -7.14 1.48
N LEU A 336 -33.48 -5.83 1.55
CA LEU A 336 -34.55 -4.83 1.59
C LEU A 336 -35.41 -4.81 0.31
N PRO A 337 -34.85 -4.75 -0.92
CA PRO A 337 -35.66 -4.68 -2.14
C PRO A 337 -36.59 -5.88 -2.31
N LEU A 338 -36.05 -7.08 -2.06
CA LEU A 338 -36.83 -8.32 -2.15
C LEU A 338 -37.92 -8.38 -1.07
N THR A 339 -37.60 -7.96 0.15
CA THR A 339 -38.58 -7.93 1.26
C THR A 339 -39.73 -6.96 0.96
N LEU A 340 -39.42 -5.77 0.42
CA LEU A 340 -40.44 -4.80 0.04
C LEU A 340 -41.32 -5.32 -1.10
N TYR A 341 -40.71 -5.89 -2.14
CA TYR A 341 -41.44 -6.49 -3.27
C TYR A 341 -42.43 -7.57 -2.81
N LEU A 342 -41.97 -8.52 -1.99
CA LEU A 342 -42.81 -9.62 -1.49
C LEU A 342 -43.88 -9.16 -0.48
N THR A 343 -43.61 -8.09 0.28
CA THR A 343 -44.56 -7.56 1.27
C THR A 343 -45.67 -6.73 0.61
N LEU A 344 -45.33 -5.96 -0.42
CA LEU A 344 -46.26 -5.01 -1.06
C LEU A 344 -47.09 -5.65 -2.19
N LEU A 345 -46.65 -6.78 -2.76
CA LEU A 345 -47.35 -7.48 -3.83
C LEU A 345 -47.88 -8.85 -3.35
N PRO A 346 -49.11 -8.91 -2.81
CA PRO A 346 -49.68 -10.12 -2.20
C PRO A 346 -49.88 -11.30 -3.16
N ASN A 347 -49.91 -11.08 -4.48
CA ASN A 347 -50.03 -12.15 -5.48
C ASN A 347 -48.71 -12.88 -5.78
N ALA A 348 -47.57 -12.43 -5.23
CA ALA A 348 -46.25 -13.04 -5.41
C ALA A 348 -45.91 -14.10 -4.33
N GLN A 349 -46.88 -14.53 -3.52
CA GLN A 349 -46.72 -15.35 -2.31
C GLN A 349 -46.25 -16.82 -2.50
N PHE A 350 -45.65 -17.17 -3.65
CA PHE A 350 -45.20 -18.54 -3.88
C PHE A 350 -43.93 -18.95 -3.12
N ILE A 351 -43.22 -18.02 -2.46
CA ILE A 351 -41.96 -18.35 -1.78
C ILE A 351 -41.89 -17.75 -0.37
N ASN A 352 -42.11 -18.61 0.62
CA ASN A 352 -42.03 -18.29 2.05
C ASN A 352 -40.56 -18.37 2.52
N VAL A 353 -39.67 -17.50 2.01
CA VAL A 353 -38.23 -17.61 2.30
C VAL A 353 -37.91 -17.24 3.76
N PHE A 354 -38.67 -16.32 4.36
CA PHE A 354 -38.51 -15.94 5.77
C PHE A 354 -39.86 -15.78 6.45
N ARG A 355 -40.06 -16.47 7.57
CA ARG A 355 -41.30 -16.35 8.35
C ARG A 355 -41.43 -14.99 9.06
N TRP A 356 -40.32 -14.26 9.28
CA TRP A 356 -40.27 -13.01 10.07
C TRP A 356 -39.29 -11.94 9.55
N PRO A 357 -39.29 -11.59 8.25
CA PRO A 357 -38.27 -10.71 7.66
C PRO A 357 -38.29 -9.30 8.27
N LYS A 358 -39.47 -8.79 8.64
CA LYS A 358 -39.63 -7.49 9.30
C LYS A 358 -38.96 -7.44 10.67
N LEU A 359 -39.02 -8.52 11.45
CA LEU A 359 -38.34 -8.58 12.75
C LEU A 359 -36.83 -8.66 12.59
N ILE A 360 -36.34 -9.38 11.57
CA ILE A 360 -34.90 -9.47 11.27
C ILE A 360 -34.36 -8.09 10.88
N LEU A 361 -35.05 -7.38 9.98
CA LEU A 361 -34.67 -6.02 9.59
C LEU A 361 -34.72 -5.04 10.78
N LEU A 362 -35.75 -5.12 11.62
CA LEU A 362 -35.83 -4.33 12.85
C LEU A 362 -34.67 -4.65 13.79
N GLY A 363 -34.37 -5.92 14.01
CA GLY A 363 -33.25 -6.36 14.85
C GLY A 363 -31.90 -5.84 14.34
N LEU A 364 -31.63 -5.97 13.04
CA LEU A 364 -30.44 -5.41 12.41
C LEU A 364 -30.38 -3.88 12.57
N GLY A 365 -31.50 -3.18 12.37
CA GLY A 365 -31.58 -1.74 12.57
C GLY A 365 -31.28 -1.31 14.02
N VAL A 366 -31.78 -2.06 15.01
CA VAL A 366 -31.49 -1.81 16.43
C VAL A 366 -30.00 -2.06 16.73
N VAL A 367 -29.41 -3.13 16.21
CA VAL A 367 -27.97 -3.41 16.35
C VAL A 367 -27.14 -2.28 15.73
N THR A 368 -27.43 -1.88 14.49
CA THR A 368 -26.76 -0.75 13.84
C THR A 368 -26.86 0.51 14.71
N PHE A 369 -28.05 0.83 15.22
CA PHE A 369 -28.26 2.02 16.06
C PHE A 369 -27.41 2.00 17.33
N ILE A 370 -27.38 0.87 18.05
CA ILE A 370 -26.54 0.72 19.26
C ILE A 370 -25.07 0.96 18.92
N PHE A 371 -24.60 0.39 17.82
CA PHE A 371 -23.20 0.53 17.40
C PHE A 371 -22.88 1.97 16.97
N CYS A 372 -23.82 2.67 16.33
CA CYS A 372 -23.68 4.10 16.08
C CYS A 372 -23.53 4.89 17.38
N MET A 373 -24.33 4.59 18.40
CA MET A 373 -24.23 5.28 19.70
C MET A 373 -22.88 5.02 20.37
N ILE A 374 -22.36 3.79 20.31
CA ILE A 374 -21.01 3.47 20.82
C ILE A 374 -19.95 4.21 20.00
N ALA A 375 -20.05 4.23 18.68
CA ALA A 375 -19.08 4.84 17.79
C ALA A 375 -18.99 6.38 17.92
N VAL A 376 -20.10 7.04 18.23
CA VAL A 376 -20.13 8.49 18.51
C VAL A 376 -19.66 8.82 19.93
N SER A 377 -19.69 7.84 20.85
CA SER A 377 -19.15 7.99 22.20
C SER A 377 -17.62 7.89 22.24
N GLU A 378 -17.01 8.32 23.35
CA GLU A 378 -15.57 8.15 23.59
C GLU A 378 -15.11 6.68 23.53
N VAL A 379 -16.01 5.73 23.82
CA VAL A 379 -15.71 4.30 23.80
C VAL A 379 -15.42 3.81 22.37
N GLY A 380 -16.10 4.34 21.36
CA GLY A 380 -15.90 3.92 19.97
C GLY A 380 -15.03 4.88 19.15
N PHE A 381 -14.62 6.02 19.70
CA PHE A 381 -13.87 7.02 18.95
C PHE A 381 -12.35 6.85 19.08
N PRO A 382 -11.60 6.76 17.95
CA PRO A 382 -10.19 6.39 17.98
C PRO A 382 -9.38 7.49 18.63
N TYR A 383 -9.67 8.76 18.34
CA TYR A 383 -8.90 9.90 18.83
C TYR A 383 -9.29 10.31 20.25
N ARG A 384 -8.80 9.56 21.23
CA ARG A 384 -8.83 9.88 22.65
C ARG A 384 -7.58 10.68 23.07
N PRO A 385 -7.72 11.67 23.96
CA PRO A 385 -6.60 12.48 24.44
C PRO A 385 -5.43 11.70 25.07
N LYS A 386 -5.67 10.48 25.58
CA LYS A 386 -4.67 9.70 26.34
C LYS A 386 -3.87 8.68 25.52
N THR A 387 -4.38 8.23 24.38
CA THR A 387 -3.82 7.05 23.68
C THR A 387 -3.35 7.33 22.26
N ASN A 388 -3.71 8.49 21.70
CA ASN A 388 -3.31 8.85 20.35
C ASN A 388 -2.24 9.91 20.42
N VAL A 389 -1.04 9.51 20.02
CA VAL A 389 -0.01 10.47 19.68
C VAL A 389 -0.43 11.16 18.41
N MET A 390 -0.65 12.47 18.50
CA MET A 390 -0.76 13.31 17.31
C MET A 390 0.54 13.19 16.53
N ARG A 391 0.45 12.77 15.27
CA ARG A 391 1.62 12.68 14.38
C ARG A 391 1.88 14.05 13.79
N VAL A 392 2.81 14.75 14.40
CA VAL A 392 3.31 16.04 13.92
C VAL A 392 4.79 15.87 13.65
N HIS A 393 5.15 15.85 12.38
CA HIS A 393 6.55 16.00 12.02
C HIS A 393 6.88 17.47 12.11
N PHE A 394 7.89 17.83 12.88
CA PHE A 394 8.42 19.17 12.87
C PHE A 394 9.88 19.11 12.44
N MET A 395 10.21 19.87 11.41
CA MET A 395 11.58 20.01 10.94
C MET A 395 12.07 21.38 11.38
N GLN A 396 13.26 21.44 11.99
CA GLN A 396 13.91 22.73 12.16
C GLN A 396 14.27 23.25 10.77
N THR A 397 13.77 24.44 10.45
CA THR A 397 14.01 25.08 9.16
C THR A 397 14.67 26.43 9.39
N LYS A 398 15.74 26.69 8.64
CA LYS A 398 16.25 28.04 8.44
C LYS A 398 15.75 28.52 7.10
N ARG A 399 15.00 29.63 7.08
CA ARG A 399 14.49 30.21 5.84
C ARG A 399 15.28 31.48 5.59
N ILE A 400 16.02 31.50 4.50
CA ILE A 400 16.74 32.69 4.07
C ILE A 400 16.18 33.08 2.71
N PHE A 401 15.64 34.28 2.66
CA PHE A 401 15.06 34.92 1.49
C PHE A 401 16.05 35.99 1.03
N TYR A 402 16.34 35.97 -0.25
CA TYR A 402 17.24 36.90 -0.90
C TYR A 402 16.44 37.76 -1.89
N ASP A 403 16.82 39.03 -2.09
CA ASP A 403 16.30 39.88 -3.17
C ASP A 403 17.00 39.58 -4.50
N TYR A 404 16.50 40.18 -5.58
CA TYR A 404 17.06 40.10 -6.92
C TYR A 404 18.55 40.45 -7.04
N ASP A 405 19.11 41.20 -6.10
CA ASP A 405 20.51 41.64 -6.07
C ASP A 405 21.41 40.79 -5.16
N GLY A 406 20.89 39.67 -4.64
CA GLY A 406 21.61 38.77 -3.73
C GLY A 406 21.68 39.28 -2.29
N THR A 407 21.03 40.40 -1.96
CA THR A 407 20.91 40.85 -0.57
C THR A 407 19.92 39.98 0.19
N VAL A 408 20.21 39.66 1.45
CA VAL A 408 19.27 38.94 2.31
C VAL A 408 18.13 39.89 2.67
N THR A 409 16.93 39.64 2.15
CA THR A 409 15.73 40.44 2.44
C THR A 409 15.04 39.99 3.71
N HIS A 410 15.08 38.69 3.98
CA HIS A 410 14.50 38.12 5.19
C HIS A 410 15.28 36.86 5.57
N SER A 411 15.63 36.72 6.84
CA SER A 411 16.35 35.54 7.33
C SER A 411 15.77 35.21 8.68
N ASP A 412 15.14 34.04 8.74
CA ASP A 412 14.58 33.53 9.97
C ASP A 412 14.87 32.04 10.13
N SER A 413 14.52 31.55 11.31
CA SER A 413 14.58 30.15 11.64
C SER A 413 13.37 29.81 12.48
N GLY A 414 12.85 28.62 12.28
CA GLY A 414 11.65 28.17 12.96
C GLY A 414 11.49 26.66 12.81
N TYR A 415 10.28 26.21 13.10
CA TYR A 415 9.90 24.81 12.96
C TYR A 415 8.80 24.72 11.91
N TYR A 416 9.04 23.93 10.86
CA TYR A 416 8.03 23.60 9.87
C TYR A 416 7.27 22.36 10.32
N PHE A 417 5.97 22.52 10.54
CA PHE A 417 5.10 21.46 11.03
C PHE A 417 4.33 20.81 9.87
N ILE A 418 4.56 19.53 9.64
CA ILE A 418 3.76 18.67 8.77
C ILE A 418 2.79 17.89 9.65
N TYR A 419 1.50 18.19 9.50
CA TYR A 419 0.43 17.48 10.19
C TYR A 419 0.03 16.26 9.37
N GLN A 420 0.25 15.06 9.93
CA GLN A 420 -0.14 13.80 9.29
C GLN A 420 -1.53 13.31 9.73
N ASP A 421 -2.12 13.94 10.74
CA ASP A 421 -3.52 13.68 11.14
C ASP A 421 -4.45 14.57 10.30
N ARG A 422 -5.54 13.98 9.80
CA ARG A 422 -6.60 14.66 9.04
C ARG A 422 -7.19 15.87 9.78
N ARG A 423 -7.24 15.84 11.12
CA ARG A 423 -7.79 16.95 11.91
C ARG A 423 -6.87 18.18 11.93
N GLY A 424 -5.69 18.10 11.31
CA GLY A 424 -4.73 19.18 11.17
C GLY A 424 -4.36 19.77 12.52
N LEU A 425 -4.55 21.09 12.67
CA LEU A 425 -4.25 21.83 13.89
C LEU A 425 -5.29 21.68 15.00
N SER A 426 -6.50 21.18 14.70
CA SER A 426 -7.64 21.22 15.62
C SER A 426 -7.32 20.61 16.99
N PRO A 427 -6.63 19.45 17.09
CA PRO A 427 -6.28 18.89 18.38
C PRO A 427 -5.34 19.77 19.21
N LEU A 428 -4.45 20.54 18.58
CA LEU A 428 -3.51 21.44 19.28
C LEU A 428 -4.19 22.69 19.86
N LYS A 429 -5.34 23.09 19.33
CA LYS A 429 -6.12 24.23 19.86
C LYS A 429 -6.70 23.94 21.24
N ASP A 430 -6.99 22.67 21.52
CA ASP A 430 -7.56 22.22 22.78
C ASP A 430 -6.49 22.01 23.87
N PHE A 431 -5.21 21.92 23.48
CA PHE A 431 -4.10 21.91 24.40
C PHE A 431 -3.59 23.34 24.60
N ASN A 432 -3.11 23.65 25.81
CA ASN A 432 -2.53 24.95 26.18
C ASN A 432 -1.14 25.19 25.52
N VAL A 433 -0.95 24.69 24.30
CA VAL A 433 0.26 24.89 23.49
C VAL A 433 0.19 26.31 22.95
N ASN A 434 1.24 27.08 23.20
CA ASN A 434 1.33 28.44 22.68
C ASN A 434 1.59 28.39 21.16
N LEU A 435 0.53 28.58 20.37
CA LEU A 435 0.57 28.62 18.90
C LEU A 435 0.68 30.05 18.35
N THR A 436 0.92 31.07 19.19
CA THR A 436 0.86 32.49 18.81
C THR A 436 1.91 32.93 17.77
N GLY A 437 2.81 32.03 17.34
CA GLY A 437 3.77 32.24 16.26
C GLY A 437 3.63 31.30 15.06
N LEU A 438 2.61 30.43 15.03
CA LEU A 438 2.39 29.53 13.91
C LEU A 438 1.69 30.27 12.76
N THR A 439 2.40 30.49 11.67
CA THR A 439 1.89 31.16 10.47
C THR A 439 1.80 30.20 9.30
N SER A 440 0.75 30.31 8.47
CA SER A 440 0.72 29.60 7.18
C SER A 440 1.88 30.05 6.30
N MET A 441 2.50 29.13 5.58
CA MET A 441 3.52 29.46 4.57
C MET A 441 2.91 29.92 3.25
N GLU A 442 1.60 29.72 3.05
CA GLU A 442 0.90 30.08 1.81
C GLU A 442 1.10 31.54 1.37
N PRO A 443 1.06 32.56 2.26
CA PRO A 443 1.33 33.95 1.89
C PRO A 443 2.79 34.25 1.54
N ASP A 444 3.74 33.47 2.06
CA ASP A 444 5.17 33.63 1.76
C ASP A 444 5.50 33.08 0.37
N CYS A 445 4.79 32.03 -0.06
CA CYS A 445 4.92 31.43 -1.40
C CYS A 445 4.55 32.40 -2.54
N ASP A 446 3.72 33.41 -2.25
CA ASP A 446 3.30 34.42 -3.23
C ASP A 446 4.25 35.62 -3.33
N LYS A 447 5.19 35.79 -2.39
CA LYS A 447 5.82 37.09 -2.13
C LYS A 447 7.34 37.16 -2.36
N TYR A 448 8.06 36.04 -2.33
CA TYR A 448 9.53 36.06 -2.28
C TYR A 448 10.17 35.23 -3.40
N LEU A 449 11.15 35.82 -4.09
CA LEU A 449 11.81 35.28 -5.28
C LEU A 449 13.32 35.46 -5.11
N LEU A 450 14.12 34.41 -5.38
CA LEU A 450 15.51 34.31 -4.89
C LEU A 450 16.55 35.06 -5.75
N GLU A 451 16.67 34.73 -7.04
CA GLU A 451 17.62 35.39 -7.96
C GLU A 451 17.25 35.02 -9.39
N LYS A 452 17.38 35.93 -10.35
CA LYS A 452 16.93 35.71 -11.74
C LYS A 452 17.97 36.20 -12.74
N SER A 453 18.40 35.32 -13.64
CA SER A 453 19.03 35.70 -14.91
C SER A 453 18.04 35.55 -16.06
N VAL A 454 17.78 36.63 -16.79
CA VAL A 454 17.03 36.57 -18.05
C VAL A 454 17.99 36.04 -19.11
N LEU A 455 17.65 34.90 -19.71
CA LEU A 455 18.45 34.37 -20.81
C LEU A 455 18.37 35.32 -22.02
N PRO A 456 19.34 35.26 -22.96
CA PRO A 456 19.40 36.17 -24.11
C PRO A 456 18.14 36.19 -24.99
N ASP A 457 17.26 35.19 -24.88
CA ASP A 457 15.98 35.10 -25.58
C ASP A 457 14.90 36.07 -25.04
N GLY A 458 15.14 36.72 -23.89
CA GLY A 458 14.22 37.66 -23.24
C GLY A 458 12.91 37.04 -22.71
N LYS A 459 12.72 35.73 -22.84
CA LYS A 459 11.47 35.00 -22.51
C LYS A 459 11.68 33.93 -21.45
N THR A 460 12.91 33.47 -21.29
CA THR A 460 13.29 32.44 -20.33
C THR A 460 14.05 33.07 -19.18
N THR A 461 13.66 32.72 -17.97
CA THR A 461 14.21 33.20 -16.73
C THR A 461 14.83 32.02 -15.99
N ARG A 462 16.12 32.08 -15.68
CA ARG A 462 16.79 31.10 -14.82
C ARG A 462 16.86 31.62 -13.39
N PHE A 463 16.38 30.80 -12.47
CA PHE A 463 16.49 30.96 -11.03
C PHE A 463 17.61 30.08 -10.50
N GLU A 464 18.54 30.64 -9.73
CA GLU A 464 19.57 29.86 -9.03
C GLU A 464 19.26 29.82 -7.53
N PHE A 465 19.51 28.67 -6.92
CA PHE A 465 19.16 28.36 -5.53
C PHE A 465 20.36 27.74 -4.83
N GLU A 466 20.64 28.17 -3.60
CA GLU A 466 21.59 27.55 -2.69
C GLU A 466 20.89 27.22 -1.37
N LEU A 467 20.78 25.92 -1.06
CA LEU A 467 20.04 25.40 0.09
C LEU A 467 20.99 24.67 1.04
N THR A 468 20.97 25.05 2.32
CA THR A 468 21.62 24.31 3.42
C THR A 468 20.54 23.83 4.38
N GLY A 469 20.63 22.60 4.86
CA GLY A 469 19.61 22.03 5.73
C GLY A 469 19.98 20.64 6.24
N PRO A 470 19.03 19.97 6.94
CA PRO A 470 19.28 18.67 7.53
C PRO A 470 19.55 17.59 6.47
N PRO A 471 20.04 16.41 6.90
CA PRO A 471 20.21 15.21 6.07
C PRO A 471 19.04 14.84 5.15
N GLN A 472 17.82 15.35 5.40
CA GLN A 472 16.64 15.08 4.59
C GLN A 472 15.95 16.40 4.26
N MET A 473 15.86 16.73 2.97
CA MET A 473 15.20 17.93 2.45
C MET A 473 14.31 17.60 1.26
N ASN A 474 13.15 18.25 1.19
CA ASN A 474 12.23 18.13 0.06
C ASN A 474 12.08 19.48 -0.63
N VAL A 475 12.25 19.51 -1.95
CA VAL A 475 12.09 20.70 -2.78
C VAL A 475 10.84 20.54 -3.65
N PHE A 476 9.89 21.46 -3.48
CA PHE A 476 8.63 21.51 -4.24
C PHE A 476 8.70 22.64 -5.26
N ILE A 477 8.39 22.34 -6.52
CA ILE A 477 8.44 23.29 -7.63
C ILE A 477 7.08 23.29 -8.33
N GLN A 478 6.31 24.35 -8.11
CA GLN A 478 5.03 24.59 -8.76
C GLN A 478 5.12 25.90 -9.54
N PRO A 479 5.15 25.87 -10.89
CA PRO A 479 4.94 27.06 -11.68
C PRO A 479 3.53 27.60 -11.44
N VAL A 480 3.41 28.91 -11.21
CA VAL A 480 2.13 29.61 -11.03
C VAL A 480 1.84 30.46 -12.26
N GLY A 481 0.57 30.54 -12.67
CA GLY A 481 0.14 31.31 -13.84
C GLY A 481 0.48 30.62 -15.17
N VAL A 482 1.01 31.39 -16.13
CA VAL A 482 1.32 30.93 -17.51
C VAL A 482 2.77 30.48 -17.71
N ALA A 483 3.54 30.36 -16.63
CA ALA A 483 4.94 29.94 -16.68
C ALA A 483 5.06 28.41 -16.83
N LYS A 484 5.96 27.94 -17.69
CA LYS A 484 6.34 26.52 -17.81
C LYS A 484 7.80 26.35 -17.41
N VAL A 485 8.14 25.28 -16.67
CA VAL A 485 9.54 24.90 -16.46
C VAL A 485 10.12 24.38 -17.77
N THR A 486 11.21 24.97 -18.23
CA THR A 486 11.86 24.59 -19.50
C THR A 486 13.19 23.87 -19.31
N ASP A 487 13.87 24.12 -18.19
CA ASP A 487 15.12 23.45 -17.83
C ASP A 487 15.36 23.56 -16.32
N TRP A 488 16.26 22.77 -15.77
CA TRP A 488 16.71 22.84 -14.38
C TRP A 488 17.99 22.02 -14.20
N SER A 489 18.59 22.06 -13.00
CA SER A 489 19.74 21.18 -12.67
C SER A 489 19.34 19.78 -12.25
N PHE A 490 18.04 19.49 -12.11
CA PHE A 490 17.54 18.14 -11.80
C PHE A 490 17.40 17.30 -13.08
N ASP A 491 16.95 16.04 -12.95
CA ASP A 491 16.71 15.18 -14.11
C ASP A 491 15.66 15.78 -15.06
N ARG A 492 16.05 15.95 -16.33
CA ARG A 492 15.21 16.54 -17.39
C ARG A 492 14.04 15.64 -17.80
N LYS A 493 14.04 14.35 -17.47
CA LYS A 493 12.95 13.42 -17.82
C LYS A 493 11.58 13.87 -17.29
N LEU A 494 11.59 14.56 -16.13
CA LEU A 494 10.37 15.12 -15.52
C LEU A 494 9.85 16.38 -16.23
N LEU A 495 10.61 16.95 -17.19
CA LEU A 495 10.18 18.07 -18.04
C LEU A 495 9.59 17.61 -19.38
N GLU A 496 9.53 16.29 -19.62
CA GLU A 496 8.82 15.70 -20.75
C GLU A 496 7.30 15.91 -20.59
N ASP A 497 6.57 16.03 -21.71
CA ASP A 497 5.14 16.41 -21.71
C ASP A 497 4.21 15.42 -20.96
N THR A 498 4.74 14.27 -20.55
CA THR A 498 4.08 13.25 -19.71
C THR A 498 3.93 13.65 -18.24
N TYR A 499 4.76 14.55 -17.70
CA TYR A 499 4.75 14.90 -16.28
C TYR A 499 4.32 16.36 -16.05
N GLN A 500 3.37 16.57 -15.12
CA GLN A 500 2.80 17.88 -14.79
C GLN A 500 3.21 18.32 -13.37
N PRO A 501 3.34 19.64 -13.10
CA PRO A 501 3.62 20.15 -11.76
C PRO A 501 2.45 19.89 -10.78
N PRO A 502 2.69 19.82 -9.45
CA PRO A 502 3.94 20.19 -8.76
C PRO A 502 5.03 19.13 -8.91
N TYR A 503 6.24 19.57 -9.22
CA TYR A 503 7.41 18.71 -9.23
C TYR A 503 7.99 18.61 -7.82
N VAL A 504 8.32 17.40 -7.39
CA VAL A 504 8.91 17.15 -6.06
C VAL A 504 10.28 16.50 -6.23
N ALA A 505 11.30 17.06 -5.60
CA ALA A 505 12.63 16.48 -5.50
C ALA A 505 12.92 16.14 -4.04
N TYR A 506 13.23 14.86 -3.77
CA TYR A 506 13.62 14.38 -2.45
C TYR A 506 15.13 14.30 -2.40
N ILE A 507 15.70 14.89 -1.36
CA ILE A 507 17.13 15.09 -1.27
C ILE A 507 17.57 14.53 0.08
N SER A 508 18.35 13.45 0.03
CA SER A 508 18.90 12.81 1.22
C SER A 508 20.42 12.93 1.20
N TYR A 509 20.95 13.67 2.17
CA TYR A 509 22.37 13.85 2.46
C TYR A 509 22.77 13.01 3.67
N GLY A 510 23.92 12.33 3.58
CA GLY A 510 24.53 11.64 4.71
C GLY A 510 25.52 12.54 5.45
N ILE A 511 26.79 12.14 5.50
CA ILE A 511 27.88 12.81 6.24
C ILE A 511 28.35 14.15 5.59
N ASP A 512 27.83 14.51 4.40
CA ASP A 512 28.23 15.74 3.69
C ASP A 512 27.29 16.91 4.03
N GLU A 513 27.87 17.99 4.57
CA GLU A 513 27.16 19.22 4.96
C GLU A 513 27.24 20.34 3.91
N SER A 514 27.76 20.06 2.70
CA SER A 514 27.90 21.08 1.66
C SER A 514 26.53 21.61 1.16
N PRO A 515 26.42 22.91 0.84
CA PRO A 515 25.18 23.48 0.32
C PRO A 515 24.75 22.83 -1.00
N LEU A 516 23.47 22.45 -1.10
CA LEU A 516 22.85 22.06 -2.36
C LEU A 516 22.73 23.30 -3.25
N LYS A 517 23.38 23.28 -4.42
CA LYS A 517 23.23 24.32 -5.45
C LYS A 517 22.43 23.77 -6.63
N PHE A 518 21.33 24.44 -6.99
CA PHE A 518 20.46 24.01 -8.09
C PHE A 518 19.86 25.20 -8.83
N PHE A 519 19.36 24.99 -10.06
CA PHE A 519 18.68 26.04 -10.83
C PHE A 519 17.36 25.56 -11.41
N VAL A 520 16.42 26.48 -11.66
CA VAL A 520 15.15 26.23 -12.36
C VAL A 520 14.94 27.30 -13.42
N GLN A 521 14.67 26.93 -14.67
CA GLN A 521 14.34 27.83 -15.76
C GLN A 521 12.84 27.84 -16.04
N LEU A 522 12.24 29.03 -15.99
CA LEU A 522 10.84 29.27 -16.32
C LEU A 522 10.72 30.10 -17.59
N MET A 523 9.89 29.64 -18.53
CA MET A 523 9.51 30.42 -19.71
C MET A 523 8.08 30.94 -19.56
N VAL A 524 7.90 32.24 -19.78
CA VAL A 524 6.58 32.86 -19.84
C VAL A 524 6.13 32.88 -21.31
N ARG A 525 5.15 32.07 -21.67
CA ARG A 525 4.50 32.18 -22.99
C ARG A 525 3.56 33.39 -22.95
N PHE A 526 3.99 34.52 -23.48
CA PHE A 526 3.04 35.59 -23.80
C PHE A 526 2.05 35.04 -24.84
N PRO A 527 0.73 35.17 -24.64
CA PRO A 527 -0.21 34.94 -25.73
C PRO A 527 0.17 35.91 -26.85
N PHE A 528 0.39 35.39 -28.05
CA PHE A 528 0.58 36.21 -29.24
C PHE A 528 -0.53 37.28 -29.25
N SER A 529 -0.15 38.56 -29.20
CA SER A 529 -1.05 39.63 -29.59
C SER A 529 -1.46 39.34 -31.03
N LYS A 530 -2.77 39.27 -31.28
CA LYS A 530 -3.36 39.16 -32.62
C LYS A 530 -2.83 40.24 -33.55
#